data_AF-A0A2X1N469-F1
#
_entry.id   AF-A0A2X1N469-F1
#
_cell.length_a   1.000
_cell.length_b   1.000
_cell.length_c   1.000
_cell.angle_alpha   90.00
_cell.angle_beta   90.00
_cell.angle_gamma   90.00
#
_symmetry.space_group_name_H-M   'P 1'
#
loop_
_entity.id
_entity.type
_entity.pdbx_description
1 polymer ?
#
loop_
_entity_poly.entity_id
_entity_poly.type
_entity_poly.pdbx_seq_one_letter_code
_entity_poly.pdbx_strand_id
1 'polypeptide(L)'
;MNCLNRQVTPLQLSEQGKIFHSQIRHLLQQLESNLAELRGGSDYAQRKIKIAAAHSLSLGLLPSIISQMPPLFTWAIEAIDVDEAVDKLREGQSDCIFFLSRRRFAGSAV
;
A
#
# COMPACT_ATOMS: atom_id res chain seq x y z
N MET A 1 -25.00 -13.81 -10.03
CA MET A 1 -24.56 -12.92 -8.94
C MET A 1 -24.29 -11.55 -9.55
N ASN A 2 -24.98 -10.48 -9.14
CA ASN A 2 -24.82 -9.15 -9.75
C ASN A 2 -23.93 -8.29 -8.85
N CYS A 3 -22.65 -8.15 -9.18
CA CYS A 3 -21.66 -7.51 -8.29
C CYS A 3 -21.78 -5.98 -8.22
N LEU A 4 -22.55 -5.37 -9.15
CA LEU A 4 -22.66 -3.93 -9.32
C LEU A 4 -24.12 -3.49 -9.15
N ASN A 5 -24.33 -2.48 -8.31
CA ASN A 5 -25.60 -1.77 -8.20
C ASN A 5 -25.57 -0.56 -9.14
N ARG A 6 -26.29 -0.67 -10.27
CA ARG A 6 -26.41 0.36 -11.31
C ARG A 6 -27.57 1.34 -11.07
N GLN A 7 -28.33 1.18 -9.97
CA GLN A 7 -29.50 2.01 -9.64
C GLN A 7 -29.17 3.17 -8.69
N VAL A 8 -27.91 3.27 -8.25
CA VAL A 8 -27.40 4.35 -7.37
C VAL A 8 -26.25 5.07 -8.07
N THR A 9 -26.23 6.39 -7.91
CA THR A 9 -25.16 7.27 -8.39
C THR A 9 -24.53 7.95 -7.17
N PRO A 10 -23.22 7.77 -6.90
CA PRO A 10 -22.23 7.05 -7.69
C PRO A 10 -22.45 5.53 -7.70
N LEU A 11 -21.89 4.87 -8.71
CA LEU A 11 -22.01 3.42 -8.95
C LEU A 11 -21.38 2.64 -7.77
N GLN A 12 -22.15 1.76 -7.13
CA GLN A 12 -21.71 1.05 -5.92
C GLN A 12 -21.65 -0.47 -6.14
N LEU A 13 -20.78 -1.15 -5.39
CA LEU A 13 -20.83 -2.61 -5.29
C LEU A 13 -22.10 -3.03 -4.54
N SER A 14 -22.79 -4.06 -5.04
CA SER A 14 -23.85 -4.69 -4.27
C SER A 14 -23.27 -5.38 -3.02
N GLU A 15 -24.08 -5.69 -2.02
CA GLU A 15 -23.59 -6.43 -0.83
C GLU A 15 -22.88 -7.74 -1.21
N GLN A 16 -23.41 -8.44 -2.22
CA GLN A 16 -22.77 -9.62 -2.81
C GLN A 16 -21.47 -9.27 -3.56
N GLY A 17 -21.42 -8.10 -4.22
CA GLY A 17 -20.22 -7.57 -4.87
C GLY A 17 -19.10 -7.22 -3.90
N LYS A 18 -19.41 -6.72 -2.69
CA LYS A 18 -18.42 -6.46 -1.64
C LYS A 18 -17.78 -7.75 -1.11
N ILE A 19 -18.61 -8.76 -0.85
CA ILE A 19 -18.15 -10.10 -0.42
C ILE A 19 -17.29 -10.73 -1.53
N PHE A 20 -17.78 -10.70 -2.77
CA PHE A 20 -17.06 -11.22 -3.93
C PHE A 20 -15.72 -10.50 -4.17
N HIS A 21 -15.68 -9.17 -3.99
CA HIS A 21 -14.48 -8.37 -4.12
C HIS A 21 -13.43 -8.74 -3.05
N SER A 22 -13.85 -8.90 -1.79
CA SER A 22 -12.95 -9.38 -0.72
C SER A 22 -12.41 -10.78 -1.01
N GLN A 23 -13.25 -11.67 -1.53
CA GLN A 23 -12.86 -13.04 -1.88
C GLN A 23 -11.86 -13.07 -3.05
N ILE A 24 -12.09 -12.29 -4.10
CA ILE A 24 -11.17 -12.18 -5.23
C ILE A 24 -9.83 -11.58 -4.82
N ARG A 25 -9.84 -10.54 -3.97
CA ARG A 25 -8.60 -9.93 -3.46
C ARG A 25 -7.78 -10.95 -2.69
N HIS A 26 -8.42 -11.70 -1.80
CA HIS A 26 -7.76 -12.76 -1.04
C HIS A 26 -7.21 -13.88 -1.96
N LEU A 27 -7.99 -14.28 -2.97
CA LEU A 27 -7.57 -15.29 -3.95
C LEU A 27 -6.36 -14.82 -4.78
N LEU A 28 -6.36 -13.56 -5.22
CA LEU A 28 -5.24 -12.96 -5.94
C LEU A 28 -3.98 -12.90 -5.08
N GLN A 29 -4.12 -12.50 -3.81
CA GLN A 29 -2.99 -12.48 -2.87
C GLN A 29 -2.43 -13.89 -2.63
N GLN A 30 -3.28 -14.90 -2.47
CA GLN A 30 -2.83 -16.28 -2.34
C GLN A 30 -2.15 -16.78 -3.62
N LEU A 31 -2.68 -16.43 -4.79
CA LEU A 31 -2.08 -16.80 -6.07
C LEU A 31 -0.71 -16.15 -6.26
N GLU A 32 -0.58 -14.86 -5.95
CA GLU A 32 0.69 -14.13 -6.00
C GLU A 32 1.71 -14.70 -5.02
N SER A 33 1.30 -15.03 -3.80
CA SER A 33 2.16 -15.68 -2.80
C SER A 33 2.64 -17.05 -3.27
N ASN A 34 1.74 -17.89 -3.78
CA ASN A 34 2.07 -19.21 -4.31
C ASN A 34 2.96 -19.12 -5.55
N LEU A 35 2.72 -18.15 -6.44
CA LEU A 35 3.59 -17.90 -7.58
C LEU A 35 4.96 -17.38 -7.14
N ALA A 36 5.04 -16.56 -6.10
CA ALA A 36 6.30 -16.08 -5.56
C ALA A 36 7.12 -17.19 -4.90
N GLU A 37 6.47 -18.13 -4.21
CA GLU A 37 7.10 -19.33 -3.64
C GLU A 37 7.56 -20.31 -4.74
N LEU A 38 6.70 -20.58 -5.73
CA LEU A 38 7.03 -21.46 -6.86
C LEU A 38 8.12 -20.87 -7.77
N ARG A 39 8.26 -19.54 -7.84
CA ARG A 39 9.32 -18.84 -8.58
C ARG A 39 10.67 -18.80 -7.85
N GLY A 40 10.79 -19.44 -6.67
CA GLY A 40 12.07 -19.94 -6.16
C GLY A 40 13.27 -19.01 -6.32
N GLY A 41 13.23 -17.83 -5.69
CA GLY A 41 14.46 -17.11 -5.29
C GLY A 41 15.30 -16.39 -6.36
N SER A 42 14.90 -16.30 -7.63
CA SER A 42 15.78 -15.72 -8.68
C SER A 42 15.37 -14.37 -9.26
N ASP A 43 14.31 -13.72 -8.76
CA ASP A 43 13.82 -12.47 -9.36
C ASP A 43 13.60 -11.37 -8.33
N TYR A 44 14.69 -10.95 -7.69
CA TYR A 44 14.67 -9.81 -6.77
C TYR A 44 14.18 -8.54 -7.48
N ALA A 45 14.53 -8.35 -8.76
CA ALA A 45 14.11 -7.22 -9.58
C ALA A 45 12.59 -7.10 -9.75
N GLN A 46 11.84 -8.21 -9.61
CA GLN A 46 10.38 -8.22 -9.65
C GLN A 46 9.70 -7.85 -8.33
N ARG A 47 10.42 -7.79 -7.20
CA ARG A 47 9.84 -7.34 -5.92
C ARG A 47 9.70 -5.83 -5.91
N LYS A 48 8.54 -5.38 -6.38
CA LYS A 48 8.11 -3.98 -6.34
C LYS A 48 7.66 -3.63 -4.93
N ILE A 49 8.39 -2.76 -4.24
CA ILE A 49 8.03 -2.26 -2.91
C ILE A 49 7.26 -0.95 -3.08
N LYS A 50 6.00 -0.93 -2.64
CA LYS A 50 5.14 0.25 -2.69
C LYS A 50 5.20 1.00 -1.36
N ILE A 51 5.66 2.25 -1.41
CA ILE A 51 5.77 3.13 -0.25
C ILE A 51 4.78 4.27 -0.39
N ALA A 52 3.85 4.38 0.56
CA ALA A 52 3.07 5.58 0.77
C ALA A 52 3.87 6.57 1.63
N ALA A 53 3.99 7.83 1.22
CA ALA A 53 4.68 8.83 2.03
C ALA A 53 4.01 10.19 1.97
N ALA A 54 4.13 10.96 3.05
CA ALA A 54 3.76 12.37 3.03
C ALA A 54 4.57 13.11 1.94
N HIS A 55 3.95 14.09 1.26
CA HIS A 55 4.58 14.85 0.17
C HIS A 55 5.96 15.43 0.51
N SER A 56 6.14 15.90 1.74
CA SER A 56 7.42 16.45 2.21
C SER A 56 8.52 15.39 2.31
N LEU A 57 8.17 14.14 2.61
CA LEU A 57 9.10 13.02 2.78
C LEU A 57 9.37 12.31 1.46
N SER A 58 8.39 12.24 0.56
CA SER A 58 8.57 11.58 -0.74
C SER A 58 9.60 12.27 -1.63
N LEU A 59 9.67 13.61 -1.57
CA LEU A 59 10.60 14.41 -2.36
C LEU A 59 11.92 14.66 -1.63
N GLY A 60 11.90 14.79 -0.30
CA GLY A 60 13.08 15.18 0.47
C GLY A 60 13.89 14.00 1.00
N LEU A 61 13.24 12.96 1.52
CA LEU A 61 13.88 11.91 2.31
C LEU A 61 14.04 10.60 1.52
N LEU A 62 12.98 10.17 0.83
CA LEU A 62 12.98 8.88 0.15
C LEU A 62 14.03 8.73 -0.95
N PRO A 63 14.34 9.75 -1.78
CA PRO A 63 15.39 9.62 -2.80
C PRO A 63 16.76 9.31 -2.19
N SER A 64 17.08 9.92 -1.04
CA SER A 64 18.32 9.69 -0.31
C SER A 64 18.38 8.35 0.42
N ILE A 65 17.23 7.79 0.82
CA ILE A 65 17.15 6.44 1.39
C ILE A 65 17.28 5.39 0.28
N ILE A 66 16.58 5.59 -0.83
CA ILE A 66 16.58 4.66 -1.97
C ILE A 66 17.96 4.59 -2.63
N SER A 67 18.69 5.71 -2.70
CA SER A 67 20.06 5.72 -3.25
C SER A 67 21.06 4.89 -2.43
N GLN A 68 20.77 4.64 -1.15
CA GLN A 68 21.59 3.81 -0.26
C GLN A 68 21.15 2.33 -0.24
N MET A 69 20.01 2.01 -0.84
CA MET A 69 19.49 0.66 -0.90
C MET A 69 20.10 -0.12 -2.08
N PRO A 70 20.27 -1.45 -1.96
CA PRO A 70 20.70 -2.27 -3.08
C PRO A 70 19.74 -2.12 -4.28
N PRO A 71 20.23 -2.11 -5.54
CA PRO A 71 19.41 -1.99 -6.74
C PRO A 71 18.59 -3.26 -7.06
N LEU A 72 18.42 -4.12 -6.06
CA LEU A 72 17.70 -5.38 -6.14
C LEU A 72 16.18 -5.19 -6.13
N PHE A 73 15.67 -4.00 -5.77
CA PHE A 73 14.24 -3.73 -5.61
C PHE A 73 13.75 -2.64 -6.56
N THR A 74 12.51 -2.78 -7.04
CA THR A 74 11.82 -1.72 -7.76
C THR A 74 11.01 -0.90 -6.76
N TRP A 75 11.35 0.37 -6.57
CA TRP A 75 10.66 1.25 -5.62
C TRP A 75 9.50 1.98 -6.30
N ALA A 76 8.31 1.90 -5.72
CA ALA A 76 7.14 2.65 -6.16
C ALA A 76 6.66 3.56 -5.04
N ILE A 77 6.97 4.84 -5.18
CA ILE A 77 6.66 5.85 -4.17
C ILE A 77 5.37 6.54 -4.57
N GLU A 78 4.41 6.60 -3.65
CA GLU A 78 3.18 7.34 -3.81
C GLU A 78 3.08 8.40 -2.72
N ALA A 79 2.86 9.65 -3.13
CA ALA A 79 2.74 10.76 -2.22
C ALA A 79 1.27 10.99 -1.86
N ILE A 80 0.89 10.73 -0.61
CA ILE A 80 -0.50 10.77 -0.14
C ILE A 80 -0.58 11.30 1.30
N ASP A 81 -1.79 11.67 1.74
CA ASP A 81 -2.04 12.06 3.12
C ASP A 81 -2.00 10.85 4.07
N VAL A 82 -1.75 11.09 5.36
CA VAL A 82 -1.61 10.05 6.38
C VAL A 82 -2.91 9.27 6.53
N ASP A 83 -4.06 9.94 6.48
CA ASP A 83 -5.36 9.29 6.63
C ASP A 83 -5.61 8.30 5.49
N GLU A 84 -5.35 8.70 4.24
CA GLU A 84 -5.46 7.81 3.06
C GLU A 84 -4.40 6.71 3.05
N ALA A 85 -3.22 6.97 3.62
CA ALA A 85 -2.16 5.97 3.68
C ALA A 85 -2.51 4.80 4.58
N VAL A 86 -3.19 5.07 5.70
CA VAL A 86 -3.65 4.01 6.61
C VAL A 86 -4.63 3.08 5.90
N ASP A 87 -5.55 3.63 5.10
CA ASP A 87 -6.48 2.84 4.32
C ASP A 87 -5.77 2.02 3.24
N LYS A 88 -4.79 2.61 2.53
CA LYS A 88 -4.00 1.87 1.54
C LYS A 88 -3.16 0.75 2.13
N LEU A 89 -2.60 0.95 3.32
CA LEU A 89 -1.87 -0.10 4.04
C LEU A 89 -2.83 -1.21 4.48
N ARG A 90 -4.01 -0.84 5.02
CA ARG A 90 -5.04 -1.80 5.42
C ARG A 90 -5.57 -2.62 4.24
N GLU A 91 -5.65 -2.01 3.06
CA GLU A 91 -6.07 -2.68 1.84
C GLU A 91 -4.96 -3.47 1.11
N GLY A 92 -3.71 -3.39 1.59
CA GLY A 92 -2.55 -4.02 0.96
C GLY A 92 -2.11 -3.36 -0.35
N GLN A 93 -2.53 -2.12 -0.59
CA GLN A 93 -2.11 -1.34 -1.76
C GLN A 93 -0.72 -0.72 -1.57
N SER A 94 -0.27 -0.57 -0.33
CA SER A 94 1.08 -0.11 0.04
C SER A 94 1.68 -1.08 1.04
N ASP A 95 2.99 -1.30 0.94
CA ASP A 95 3.74 -2.19 1.84
C ASP A 95 4.22 -1.44 3.09
N CYS A 96 4.54 -0.16 2.94
CA CYS A 96 5.06 0.70 4.00
C CYS A 96 4.47 2.12 3.92
N ILE A 97 4.32 2.79 5.07
CA ILE A 97 3.98 4.21 5.14
C ILE A 97 5.11 4.99 5.84
N PHE A 98 5.50 6.13 5.27
CA PHE A 98 6.38 7.13 5.91
C PHE A 98 5.61 8.43 6.18
N PHE A 99 5.46 8.77 7.45
CA PHE A 99 4.83 10.03 7.86
C PHE A 99 5.61 10.67 9.01
N LEU A 100 5.53 12.00 9.09
CA LEU A 100 6.18 12.75 10.15
C LEU A 100 5.25 12.79 11.38
N SER A 101 5.49 11.94 12.37
CA SER A 101 4.81 12.05 13.66
C SER A 101 5.46 13.17 14.48
N ARG A 102 4.79 14.31 14.58
CA ARG A 102 5.15 15.32 15.58
C ARG A 102 4.69 14.81 16.95
N ARG A 103 5.58 14.11 17.67
CA ARG A 103 5.42 13.97 19.12
C ARG A 103 5.55 15.36 19.74
N ARG A 104 4.42 15.93 20.20
CA ARG A 104 4.47 17.07 21.13
C ARG A 104 5.20 16.60 22.38
N PHE A 105 6.41 17.09 22.59
CA PHE A 105 6.99 17.10 23.93
C PHE A 105 6.05 17.96 24.78
N ALA A 106 5.17 17.32 25.55
CA ALA A 106 4.50 17.98 26.64
C ALA A 106 5.59 18.39 27.63
N GLY A 107 5.92 19.68 27.65
CA GLY A 107 6.76 20.25 28.68
C GLY A 107 6.10 20.02 30.03
N SER A 108 6.73 19.21 30.87
CA SER A 108 6.49 19.28 32.31
C SER A 108 7.26 20.50 32.81
N ALA A 109 6.54 21.61 32.99
CA ALA A 109 7.01 22.66 33.87
C ALA A 109 6.95 22.11 35.30
N VAL A 110 8.10 22.05 35.96
CA VAL A 110 8.25 21.91 37.41
C VAL A 110 8.79 23.23 37.92
#